data_AF-A0A364KUK9-F1
#
_entry.id   AF-A0A364KUK9-F1
#
_cell.length_a   1.000
_cell.length_b   1.000
_cell.length_c   1.000
_cell.angle_alpha   90.00
_cell.angle_beta   90.00
_cell.angle_gamma   90.00
#
_symmetry.space_group_name_H-M   'P 1'
#
loop_
_entity.id
_entity.type
_entity.pdbx_description
1 polymer ?
#
loop_
_entity_poly.entity_id
_entity_poly.type
_entity_poly.pdbx_seq_one_letter_code
_entity_poly.pdbx_strand_id
1 'polypeptide(L)'
;MITHMVMDEFLLHATTFGLSVYIIATRTLKLISQQVPDQRIRKNLQNIGLLGCVSFAFGFFVWLLDNWLCLQLTSIKHAVGLPLAFFLELHGWWHIFTCIGGYIGVALVDALTLDEVREDPSLDLAWPVPSVAKLLAGVNVSPKQE
;
A
#
# COMPACT_ATOMS: atom_id res chain seq x y z
N MET A 1 22.85 -11.02 22.83
CA MET A 1 21.97 -9.87 23.16
C MET A 1 22.63 -8.54 22.79
N ILE A 2 23.85 -8.25 23.27
CA ILE A 2 24.60 -7.03 22.91
C ILE A 2 24.90 -6.94 21.41
N THR A 3 25.27 -8.06 20.76
CA THR A 3 25.50 -8.12 19.32
C THR A 3 24.26 -7.74 18.49
N HIS A 4 23.06 -8.17 18.89
CA HIS A 4 21.81 -7.79 18.22
C HIS A 4 21.43 -6.32 18.44
N MET A 5 21.77 -5.74 19.60
CA MET A 5 21.57 -4.31 19.86
C MET A 5 22.58 -3.43 19.12
N VAL A 6 23.81 -3.90 18.95
CA VAL A 6 24.90 -3.15 18.29
C VAL A 6 24.82 -3.25 16.76
N MET A 7 24.33 -4.38 16.23
CA MET A 7 24.23 -4.60 14.78
C MET A 7 22.97 -3.99 14.15
N ASP A 8 22.14 -3.31 14.95
CA ASP A 8 20.94 -2.60 14.52
C ASP A 8 20.09 -3.43 13.53
N GLU A 9 19.91 -4.72 13.83
CA GLU A 9 19.23 -5.68 12.94
C GLU A 9 17.83 -5.21 12.55
N PHE A 10 17.21 -4.40 13.40
CA PHE A 10 15.94 -3.74 13.14
C PHE A 10 16.02 -2.74 11.97
N LEU A 11 17.03 -1.86 11.96
CA LEU A 11 17.24 -0.91 10.86
C LEU A 11 17.64 -1.64 9.58
N LEU A 12 18.48 -2.67 9.68
CA LEU A 12 18.87 -3.48 8.53
C LEU A 12 17.65 -4.19 7.93
N HIS A 13 16.78 -4.77 8.76
CA HIS A 13 15.53 -5.37 8.31
C HIS A 13 14.59 -4.34 7.68
N ALA A 14 14.36 -3.19 8.32
CA ALA A 14 13.44 -2.18 7.84
C ALA A 14 13.90 -1.57 6.49
N THR A 15 15.20 -1.31 6.33
CA THR A 15 15.77 -0.75 5.11
C THR A 15 15.78 -1.76 3.96
N THR A 16 16.17 -3.02 4.23
CA THR A 16 16.14 -4.07 3.21
C THR A 16 14.70 -4.40 2.77
N PHE A 17 13.76 -4.49 3.70
CA PHE A 17 12.34 -4.68 3.39
C PHE A 17 11.77 -3.55 2.53
N GLY A 18 12.01 -2.29 2.92
CA GLY A 18 11.58 -1.13 2.15
C GLY A 18 12.16 -1.09 0.73
N LEU A 19 13.45 -1.42 0.59
CA LEU A 19 14.11 -1.50 -0.70
C LEU A 19 13.52 -2.61 -1.58
N SER A 20 13.28 -3.80 -1.02
CA SER A 20 12.67 -4.92 -1.74
C SER A 20 11.28 -4.56 -2.26
N VAL A 21 10.43 -3.95 -1.42
CA VAL A 21 9.08 -3.54 -1.84
C VAL A 21 9.13 -2.46 -2.93
N TYR A 22 10.04 -1.49 -2.82
CA TYR A 22 10.25 -0.49 -3.85
C TYR A 22 10.67 -1.09 -5.20
N ILE A 23 11.59 -2.06 -5.19
CA ILE A 23 12.01 -2.76 -6.41
C ILE A 23 10.84 -3.53 -7.01
N ILE A 24 10.07 -4.27 -6.20
CA ILE A 24 8.91 -5.02 -6.68
C ILE A 24 7.89 -4.07 -7.31
N ALA A 25 7.52 -2.98 -6.62
CA ALA A 25 6.56 -2.01 -7.11
C ALA A 25 6.96 -1.41 -8.47
N THR A 26 8.20 -0.93 -8.60
CA THR A 26 8.69 -0.33 -9.85
C THR A 26 8.77 -1.34 -11.00
N ARG A 27 9.16 -2.60 -10.71
CA ARG A 27 9.17 -3.69 -11.69
C ARG A 27 7.76 -4.05 -12.14
N THR A 28 6.82 -4.23 -11.23
CA THR A 28 5.42 -4.56 -11.52
C THR A 28 4.77 -3.47 -12.39
N LEU A 29 4.95 -2.19 -12.04
CA LEU A 29 4.42 -1.08 -12.85
C LEU A 29 5.03 -1.02 -14.27
N LYS A 30 6.32 -1.34 -14.39
CA LYS A 30 6.99 -1.44 -15.69
C LYS A 30 6.48 -2.61 -16.52
N LEU A 31 6.22 -3.75 -15.90
CA LEU A 31 5.64 -4.94 -16.56
C LEU A 31 4.21 -4.68 -17.05
N ILE A 32 3.37 -4.02 -16.23
CA ILE A 32 2.02 -3.58 -16.64
C ILE A 32 2.08 -2.73 -17.91
N SER A 33 3.07 -1.83 -17.99
CA SER A 33 3.27 -0.98 -19.16
C SER A 33 3.71 -1.74 -20.42
N GLN A 34 4.30 -2.93 -20.27
CA GLN A 34 4.86 -3.71 -21.38
C GLN A 34 3.91 -4.82 -21.84
N GLN A 35 3.19 -5.46 -20.92
CA GLN A 35 2.33 -6.61 -21.22
C GLN A 35 0.89 -6.24 -21.55
N VAL A 36 0.39 -5.07 -21.13
CA VAL A 36 -1.01 -4.67 -21.37
C VAL A 36 -1.11 -3.78 -22.61
N PRO A 37 -1.65 -4.28 -23.74
CA PRO A 37 -1.83 -3.49 -24.97
C PRO A 37 -2.97 -2.48 -24.83
N ASP A 38 -3.99 -2.77 -24.01
CA ASP A 38 -5.14 -1.89 -23.80
C ASP A 38 -4.83 -0.71 -22.89
N GLN A 39 -4.84 0.50 -23.49
CA GLN A 39 -4.50 1.75 -22.81
C GLN A 39 -5.42 2.04 -21.59
N ARG A 40 -6.68 1.61 -21.62
CA ARG A 40 -7.66 1.84 -20.54
C ARG A 40 -7.36 0.94 -19.34
N ILE A 41 -7.18 -0.36 -19.58
CA ILE A 41 -6.85 -1.36 -18.56
C ILE A 41 -5.51 -1.03 -17.91
N ARG A 42 -4.51 -0.68 -18.74
CA ARG A 42 -3.18 -0.26 -18.29
C ARG A 42 -3.24 0.91 -17.30
N LYS A 43 -3.97 1.97 -17.63
CA LYS A 43 -4.11 3.14 -16.73
C LYS A 43 -4.81 2.78 -15.42
N ASN A 44 -5.82 1.91 -15.48
CA ASN A 44 -6.53 1.46 -14.29
C ASN A 44 -5.59 0.66 -13.36
N LEU A 45 -4.87 -0.33 -13.89
CA LEU A 45 -3.88 -1.13 -13.14
C LEU A 45 -2.73 -0.27 -12.59
N GLN A 46 -2.25 0.72 -13.36
CA GLN A 46 -1.24 1.65 -12.88
C GLN A 46 -1.75 2.51 -11.72
N ASN A 47 -3.00 2.98 -11.78
CA ASN A 47 -3.59 3.76 -10.69
C ASN A 47 -3.82 2.90 -9.43
N ILE A 48 -4.27 1.67 -9.59
CA ILE A 48 -4.41 0.71 -8.49
C ILE A 48 -3.04 0.41 -7.86
N GLY A 49 -2.02 0.16 -8.69
CA GLY A 49 -0.64 -0.03 -8.21
C GLY A 49 -0.06 1.19 -7.53
N LEU A 50 -0.34 2.39 -8.05
CA LEU A 50 0.06 3.64 -7.41
C LEU A 50 -0.62 3.80 -6.05
N LEU A 51 -1.91 3.49 -5.93
CA LEU A 51 -2.61 3.50 -4.64
C LEU A 51 -1.98 2.52 -3.65
N GLY A 52 -1.66 1.30 -4.09
CA GLY A 52 -0.95 0.33 -3.25
C GLY A 52 0.40 0.86 -2.77
N CYS A 53 1.16 1.49 -3.66
CA CYS A 53 2.44 2.12 -3.32
C CYS A 53 2.29 3.27 -2.33
N VAL A 54 1.33 4.18 -2.54
CA VAL A 54 1.06 5.30 -1.64
C VAL A 54 0.61 4.80 -0.28
N SER A 55 -0.28 3.80 -0.24
CA SER A 55 -0.77 3.19 1.00
C SER A 55 0.37 2.55 1.78
N PHE A 56 1.24 1.78 1.11
CA PHE A 56 2.41 1.17 1.74
C PHE A 56 3.40 2.22 2.25
N ALA A 57 3.72 3.23 1.44
CA ALA A 57 4.62 4.32 1.83
C ALA A 57 4.06 5.11 3.02
N PHE A 58 2.75 5.36 3.04
CA PHE A 58 2.08 5.99 4.17
C PHE A 58 2.14 5.12 5.43
N GLY A 59 1.88 3.82 5.32
CA GLY A 59 2.02 2.88 6.43
C GLY A 59 3.45 2.87 6.99
N PHE A 60 4.46 2.82 6.13
CA PHE A 60 5.87 2.87 6.54
C PHE A 60 6.25 4.21 7.20
N PHE A 61 5.71 5.32 6.70
CA PHE A 61 5.89 6.63 7.32
C PHE A 61 5.24 6.70 8.71
N VAL A 62 4.02 6.19 8.86
CA VAL A 62 3.32 6.11 10.15
C VAL A 62 4.11 5.24 11.14
N TRP A 63 4.69 4.13 10.69
CA TRP A 63 5.56 3.27 11.50
C TRP A 63 6.84 4.01 11.97
N LEU A 64 7.47 4.78 11.09
CA LEU A 64 8.65 5.57 11.44
C LEU A 64 8.29 6.67 12.46
N LEU A 65 7.13 7.30 12.29
CA LEU A 65 6.60 8.30 13.21
C LEU A 65 6.28 7.71 14.59
N ASP A 66 5.68 6.51 14.63
CA ASP A 66 5.39 5.76 15.87
C ASP A 66 6.68 5.44 16.64
N ASN A 67 7.74 5.02 15.95
CA ASN A 67 9.05 4.78 16.57
C ASN A 67 9.66 6.07 17.16
N TRP A 68 9.58 7.20 16.44
CA TRP A 68 10.13 8.48 16.90
C TRP A 68 9.36 9.08 18.08
N LEU A 69 8.04 9.01 18.05
CA LEU A 69 7.18 9.58 19.08
C LEU A 69 6.78 8.57 20.15
N CYS A 70 7.38 7.38 20.21
CA CYS A 70 7.00 6.29 21.13
C CYS A 70 6.83 6.75 22.59
N LEU A 71 7.77 7.55 23.12
CA LEU A 71 7.69 8.10 24.48
C LEU A 71 6.56 9.13 24.65
N GLN A 72 6.32 9.96 23.63
CA GLN A 72 5.27 10.98 23.66
C GLN A 72 3.87 10.36 23.47
N LEU A 73 3.71 9.43 22.52
CA LEU A 73 2.47 8.67 22.34
C LEU A 73 2.11 7.90 23.60
N THR A 74 3.09 7.28 24.27
CA THR A 74 2.84 6.55 25.52
C THR A 74 2.37 7.51 26.61
N SER A 75 3.04 8.65 26.78
CA SER A 75 2.65 9.66 27.78
C SER A 75 1.24 10.22 27.50
N ILE A 76 0.90 10.46 26.23
CA ILE A 76 -0.42 10.94 25.82
C ILE A 76 -1.47 9.84 25.99
N LYS A 77 -1.20 8.58 25.63
CA LYS A 77 -2.13 7.45 25.85
C LYS A 77 -2.49 7.29 27.32
N HIS A 78 -1.51 7.42 28.22
CA HIS A 78 -1.74 7.40 29.66
C HIS A 78 -2.57 8.59 30.16
N ALA A 79 -2.48 9.75 29.49
CA ALA A 79 -3.24 10.95 29.85
C ALA A 79 -4.68 10.97 29.28
N VAL A 80 -4.91 10.43 28.08
CA VAL A 80 -6.21 10.54 27.39
C VAL A 80 -7.15 9.35 27.68
N GLY A 81 -6.61 8.17 28.00
CA GLY A 81 -7.44 6.98 28.29
C GLY A 81 -8.23 6.46 27.07
N LEU A 82 -9.08 5.45 27.28
CA LEU A 82 -9.94 4.86 26.23
C LEU A 82 -11.18 5.72 25.99
N PRO A 83 -11.66 5.90 24.74
CA PRO A 83 -11.27 5.17 23.51
C PRO A 83 -10.23 5.88 22.63
N LEU A 84 -9.87 7.14 22.92
CA LEU A 84 -8.92 7.90 22.09
C LEU A 84 -7.51 7.30 22.07
N ALA A 85 -7.12 6.58 23.13
CA ALA A 85 -5.86 5.82 23.16
C ALA A 85 -5.72 4.83 21.98
N PHE A 86 -6.83 4.27 21.47
CA PHE A 86 -6.83 3.34 20.33
C PHE A 86 -6.49 4.05 19.02
N PHE A 87 -7.02 5.26 18.79
CA PHE A 87 -6.67 6.05 17.60
C PHE A 87 -5.21 6.52 17.62
N LEU A 88 -4.65 6.71 18.82
CA LEU A 88 -3.24 7.04 19.04
C LEU A 88 -2.31 5.81 18.90
N GLU A 89 -2.83 4.61 18.65
CA GLU A 89 -2.01 3.46 18.22
C GLU A 89 -1.67 3.58 16.74
N LEU A 90 -0.75 4.49 16.42
CA LEU A 90 -0.13 4.58 15.09
C LEU A 90 0.46 3.21 14.68
N HIS A 91 0.91 2.42 15.67
CA HIS A 91 1.27 1.03 15.47
C HIS A 91 0.15 0.15 14.85
N GLY A 92 -1.12 0.36 15.16
CA GLY A 92 -2.22 -0.39 14.52
C GLY A 92 -2.42 0.03 13.06
N TRP A 93 -2.31 1.34 12.80
CA TRP A 93 -2.54 1.91 11.48
C TRP A 93 -1.50 1.47 10.45
N TRP A 94 -0.21 1.37 10.82
CA TRP A 94 0.78 0.90 9.85
C TRP A 94 0.50 -0.53 9.38
N HIS A 95 0.04 -1.44 10.25
CA HIS A 95 -0.35 -2.80 9.85
C HIS A 95 -1.47 -2.79 8.83
N ILE A 96 -2.49 -1.95 9.03
CA ILE A 96 -3.62 -1.83 8.10
C ILE A 96 -3.14 -1.32 6.74
N PHE A 97 -2.38 -0.22 6.72
CA PHE A 97 -1.92 0.39 5.48
C PHE A 97 -0.93 -0.48 4.70
N THR A 98 -0.01 -1.14 5.40
CA THR A 98 0.93 -2.08 4.77
C THR A 98 0.25 -3.36 4.29
N CYS A 99 -0.76 -3.85 5.01
CA CYS A 99 -1.59 -4.98 4.57
C CYS A 99 -2.34 -4.65 3.27
N ILE A 100 -2.96 -3.46 3.20
CA ILE A 100 -3.64 -3.00 1.97
C ILE A 100 -2.66 -2.89 0.80
N GLY A 101 -1.49 -2.28 1.02
CA GLY A 101 -0.44 -2.16 0.00
C GLY A 101 0.08 -3.52 -0.48
N GLY A 102 0.30 -4.45 0.45
CA GLY A 102 0.74 -5.82 0.16
C GLY A 102 -0.31 -6.62 -0.62
N TYR A 103 -1.58 -6.52 -0.23
CA TYR A 103 -2.70 -7.14 -0.94
C TYR A 103 -2.78 -6.68 -2.40
N ILE A 104 -2.71 -5.37 -2.62
CA ILE A 104 -2.69 -4.78 -3.97
C ILE A 104 -1.49 -5.28 -4.77
N GLY A 105 -0.32 -5.38 -4.14
CA GLY A 105 0.89 -5.90 -4.78
C GLY A 105 0.73 -7.34 -5.26
N VAL A 106 0.22 -8.23 -4.41
CA VAL A 106 -0.04 -9.63 -4.76
C VAL A 106 -1.07 -9.72 -5.88
N ALA A 107 -2.18 -8.99 -5.78
CA ALA A 107 -3.22 -8.98 -6.80
C ALA A 107 -2.73 -8.49 -8.17
N LEU A 108 -1.85 -7.49 -8.22
CA LEU A 108 -1.26 -7.03 -9.47
C LEU A 108 -0.33 -8.05 -10.09
N VAL A 109 0.45 -8.76 -9.27
CA VAL A 109 1.33 -9.83 -9.77
C VAL A 109 0.50 -11.01 -10.28
N ASP A 110 -0.58 -11.36 -9.58
CA ASP A 110 -1.49 -12.43 -9.98
C ASP A 110 -2.18 -12.10 -11.31
N ALA A 111 -2.72 -10.89 -11.45
CA ALA A 111 -3.32 -10.38 -12.69
C ALA A 111 -2.34 -10.36 -13.88
N LEU A 112 -1.05 -10.11 -13.63
CA LEU A 112 -0.01 -10.19 -14.66
C LEU A 112 0.38 -11.63 -15.03
N THR A 113 0.26 -12.56 -14.09
CA THR A 113 0.71 -13.96 -14.27
C THR A 113 -0.37 -14.82 -14.92
N LEU A 114 -1.64 -14.53 -14.68
CA LEU A 114 -2.77 -15.35 -15.12
C LEU A 114 -3.16 -15.21 -16.61
N ASP A 115 -2.48 -14.37 -17.41
CA ASP A 115 -2.86 -14.08 -18.82
C ASP A 115 -4.32 -13.60 -18.98
N GLU A 116 -4.98 -13.17 -17.89
CA GLU A 116 -6.26 -12.44 -17.92
C GLU A 116 -6.07 -10.98 -18.38
N VAL A 117 -5.09 -10.72 -19.24
CA VAL A 117 -4.84 -9.40 -19.84
C VAL A 117 -5.99 -8.98 -20.77
N ARG A 118 -6.93 -9.89 -21.08
CA ARG A 118 -8.09 -9.67 -21.96
C ARG A 118 -9.37 -9.20 -21.25
N GLU A 119 -9.50 -9.35 -19.94
CA GLU A 119 -10.68 -8.88 -19.19
C GLU A 119 -10.25 -8.01 -18.00
N ASP A 120 -11.01 -6.96 -17.66
CA ASP A 120 -10.65 -6.01 -16.59
C ASP A 120 -10.71 -6.73 -15.20
N PRO A 121 -9.56 -7.15 -14.61
CA PRO A 121 -9.57 -7.97 -13.38
C PRO A 121 -9.86 -7.13 -12.13
N SER A 122 -9.90 -5.80 -12.30
CA SER A 122 -10.15 -4.82 -11.23
C SER A 122 -11.53 -4.96 -10.57
N LEU A 123 -12.48 -5.64 -11.23
CA LEU A 123 -13.85 -5.83 -10.74
C LEU A 123 -14.02 -7.10 -9.89
N ASP A 124 -13.17 -8.11 -10.08
CA ASP A 124 -13.26 -9.39 -9.36
C ASP A 124 -12.42 -9.42 -8.08
N LEU A 125 -11.62 -8.37 -7.87
CA LEU A 125 -10.76 -8.25 -6.71
C LEU A 125 -11.55 -7.91 -5.42
N ALA A 126 -11.08 -8.41 -4.28
CA ALA A 126 -11.71 -8.14 -2.99
C ALA A 126 -11.43 -6.70 -2.48
N TRP A 127 -12.26 -6.23 -1.55
CA TRP A 127 -12.15 -4.92 -0.90
C TRP A 127 -10.70 -4.64 -0.43
N PRO A 128 -10.11 -3.43 -0.65
CA PRO A 128 -10.73 -2.16 -1.08
C PRO A 128 -10.61 -1.83 -2.58
N VAL A 129 -10.01 -2.71 -3.38
CA VAL A 129 -9.73 -2.46 -4.80
C VAL A 129 -10.98 -2.18 -5.65
N PRO A 130 -12.11 -2.88 -5.53
CA PRO A 130 -13.30 -2.58 -6.34
C PRO A 130 -13.91 -1.21 -6.01
N SER A 131 -13.72 -0.70 -4.79
CA SER A 131 -14.18 0.63 -4.39
C SER A 131 -13.32 1.73 -5.00
N VAL A 132 -12.01 1.50 -5.05
CA VAL A 132 -11.06 2.41 -5.69
C VAL A 132 -11.23 2.35 -7.21
N ALA A 133 -11.41 1.16 -7.78
CA ALA A 133 -11.69 0.98 -9.20
C ALA A 133 -13.00 1.67 -9.60
N LYS A 134 -14.07 1.55 -8.79
CA LYS A 134 -15.32 2.30 -9.00
C LYS A 134 -15.14 3.81 -8.89
N LEU A 135 -14.35 4.29 -7.93
CA LEU A 135 -14.04 5.72 -7.79
C LEU A 135 -13.26 6.24 -9.01
N LEU A 136 -12.23 5.52 -9.45
CA LEU A 136 -11.42 5.88 -10.62
C LEU A 136 -12.18 5.73 -11.95
N ALA A 137 -13.10 4.75 -12.04
CA ALA A 137 -14.00 4.60 -13.16
C ALA A 137 -15.03 5.74 -13.20
N GLY A 138 -15.57 6.15 -12.05
CA GLY A 138 -16.47 7.29 -11.91
C GLY A 138 -15.82 8.62 -12.28
N VAL A 139 -14.53 8.81 -11.94
CA VAL A 139 -13.75 9.99 -12.36
C VAL A 139 -13.55 10.05 -13.90
N ASN A 140 -13.52 8.90 -14.58
CA ASN A 140 -13.41 8.84 -16.05
C ASN A 140 -14.75 8.96 -16.78
N VAL A 141 -15.88 9.09 -16.08
CA VAL A 141 -17.19 9.43 -16.64
C VAL A 141 -17.50 10.89 -16.28
N SER A 142 -16.76 11.82 -16.88
CA SER A 142 -17.29 13.18 -17.05
C SER A 142 -18.23 13.16 -18.26
N PRO A 143 -19.46 13.67 -18.15
CA PRO A 143 -20.47 13.54 -19.18
C PRO A 143 -20.03 14.28 -20.44
N LYS A 144 -20.14 13.60 -21.59
CA LYS A 144 -20.28 14.32 -22.86
C LYS A 144 -21.44 15.29 -22.70
N GLN A 145 -21.15 16.59 -22.73
CA GLN A 145 -22.17 17.59 -22.94
C GLN A 145 -22.69 17.41 -24.37
N GLU A 146 -23.98 17.11 -24.46
CA GLU A 146 -24.80 17.31 -25.66
C GLU A 146 -25.15 18.80 -25.79
#